data_AF-A0A6G0HDL1-F1
#
_entry.id   AF-A0A6G0HDL1-F1
#
_cell.length_a   1.000
_cell.length_b   1.000
_cell.length_c   1.000
_cell.angle_alpha   90.00
_cell.angle_beta   90.00
_cell.angle_gamma   90.00
#
_symmetry.space_group_name_H-M   'P 1'
#
loop_
_entity.id
_entity.type
_entity.pdbx_description
1 polymer ?
#
loop_
_entity_poly.entity_id
_entity_poly.type
_entity_poly.pdbx_seq_one_letter_code
_entity_poly.pdbx_strand_id
1 'polypeptide(L)'
;MMPRHHNTMTPRHHDATTPRHHNTMTKSILEEYCEISSLLTEEIVKVHQEISAAVEQIDPLAEYQHFIEAYRSQETPEAGVEFDASLLEETDNLPANEILWNTLTADSLQAMLSSATEELVLTQQNLRTKEALAEDLDTKIQTSQQSAERKSDCVLLLSQKLSLLELHHAVQSLRGSEARLASQKALLDAKMAAAAASPPPPSPPPHCHTRMTPAPSAPP
;
A
#
# COMPACT_ATOMS: atom_id res chain seq x y z
N MET A 1 -51.03 -95.38 -41.90
CA MET A 1 -49.61 -95.20 -41.58
C MET A 1 -49.04 -94.18 -42.57
N MET A 2 -48.21 -93.22 -42.11
CA MET A 2 -47.76 -91.94 -42.74
C MET A 2 -48.67 -90.72 -42.51
N PRO A 3 -48.13 -89.49 -42.36
CA PRO A 3 -47.07 -89.07 -41.41
C PRO A 3 -47.41 -87.77 -40.64
N ARG A 4 -46.72 -87.57 -39.50
CA ARG A 4 -46.72 -86.35 -38.69
C ARG A 4 -46.08 -85.17 -39.46
N HIS A 5 -46.86 -84.15 -39.80
CA HIS A 5 -46.37 -82.83 -40.18
C HIS A 5 -46.77 -81.79 -39.13
N HIS A 6 -46.09 -81.80 -37.99
CA HIS A 6 -46.05 -80.68 -37.05
C HIS A 6 -44.61 -80.65 -36.49
N ASN A 7 -44.07 -79.45 -36.31
CA ASN A 7 -42.69 -79.13 -35.88
C ASN A 7 -41.58 -79.18 -36.92
N THR A 8 -41.52 -78.22 -37.86
CA THR A 8 -40.20 -77.64 -38.24
C THR A 8 -40.24 -76.27 -38.94
N MET A 9 -41.29 -75.45 -38.83
CA MET A 9 -41.37 -74.23 -39.66
C MET A 9 -41.37 -72.89 -38.92
N THR A 10 -41.14 -72.84 -37.61
CA THR A 10 -41.25 -71.58 -36.85
C THR A 10 -40.28 -71.48 -35.64
N PRO A 11 -38.96 -71.64 -35.83
CA PRO A 11 -38.06 -70.75 -35.08
C PRO A 11 -36.82 -70.25 -35.84
N ARG A 12 -36.60 -70.64 -37.10
CA ARG A 12 -35.33 -70.33 -37.81
C ARG A 12 -35.24 -68.94 -38.44
N HIS A 13 -36.37 -68.28 -38.66
CA HIS A 13 -36.40 -66.94 -39.28
C HIS A 13 -36.33 -65.78 -38.26
N HIS A 14 -36.66 -66.01 -36.98
CA HIS A 14 -36.51 -64.96 -35.96
C HIS A 14 -35.09 -64.89 -35.39
N ASP A 15 -34.34 -66.00 -35.44
CA ASP A 15 -33.05 -66.12 -34.74
C ASP A 15 -31.86 -65.57 -35.55
N ALA A 16 -31.98 -65.44 -36.87
CA ALA A 16 -30.86 -65.00 -37.73
C ALA A 16 -30.90 -63.51 -38.11
N THR A 17 -32.10 -62.91 -38.21
CA THR A 17 -32.30 -61.53 -38.68
C THR A 17 -32.55 -60.55 -37.52
N THR A 18 -33.42 -60.89 -36.56
CA THR A 18 -33.76 -60.00 -35.44
C THR A 18 -32.57 -59.61 -34.56
N PRO A 19 -31.68 -60.53 -34.13
CA PRO A 19 -30.54 -60.15 -33.30
C PRO A 19 -29.44 -59.42 -34.08
N ARG A 20 -29.31 -59.68 -35.39
CA ARG A 20 -28.37 -58.95 -36.26
C ARG A 20 -28.77 -57.48 -36.41
N HIS A 21 -30.02 -57.21 -36.76
CA HIS A 21 -30.52 -55.84 -36.94
C HIS A 21 -30.57 -55.06 -35.63
N HIS A 22 -30.98 -55.70 -34.54
CA HIS A 22 -30.97 -55.07 -33.22
C HIS A 22 -29.55 -54.71 -32.78
N ASN A 23 -28.58 -55.62 -32.94
CA ASN A 23 -27.18 -55.39 -32.58
C ASN A 23 -26.51 -54.32 -33.46
N THR A 24 -26.87 -54.21 -34.75
CA THR A 24 -26.36 -53.11 -35.59
C THR A 24 -26.98 -51.77 -35.21
N MET A 25 -28.26 -51.75 -34.84
CA MET A 25 -28.94 -50.52 -34.46
C MET A 25 -28.47 -49.99 -33.11
N THR A 26 -28.28 -50.86 -32.11
CA THR A 26 -27.72 -50.46 -30.82
C THR A 26 -26.29 -49.95 -30.94
N LYS A 27 -25.48 -50.56 -31.82
CA LYS A 27 -24.13 -50.04 -32.15
C LYS A 27 -24.17 -48.65 -32.76
N SER A 28 -25.03 -48.42 -33.75
CA SER A 28 -25.18 -47.09 -34.39
C SER A 28 -25.61 -46.02 -33.39
N ILE A 29 -26.57 -46.32 -32.51
CA ILE A 29 -27.05 -45.38 -31.48
C ILE A 29 -25.93 -45.07 -30.47
N LEU A 30 -25.14 -46.07 -30.08
CA LEU A 30 -24.03 -45.86 -29.16
C LEU A 30 -22.87 -45.08 -29.80
N GLU A 31 -22.60 -45.30 -31.08
CA GLU A 31 -21.58 -44.57 -31.84
C GLU A 31 -21.97 -43.09 -31.99
N GLU A 32 -23.22 -42.81 -32.39
CA GLU A 32 -23.75 -41.44 -32.44
C GLU A 32 -23.76 -40.80 -31.05
N TYR A 33 -24.16 -41.53 -30.01
CA TYR A 33 -24.06 -41.04 -28.64
C TYR A 33 -22.62 -40.68 -28.26
N CYS A 34 -21.63 -41.51 -28.62
CA CYS A 34 -20.22 -41.22 -28.38
C CYS A 34 -19.73 -39.98 -29.16
N GLU A 35 -20.17 -39.79 -30.40
CA GLU A 35 -19.83 -38.61 -31.19
C GLU A 35 -20.42 -37.34 -30.58
N ILE A 36 -21.71 -37.36 -30.22
CA ILE A 36 -22.42 -36.20 -29.65
C ILE A 36 -21.93 -35.88 -28.23
N SER A 37 -21.63 -36.89 -27.43
CA SER A 37 -21.18 -36.70 -26.03
C SER A 37 -19.67 -36.52 -25.88
N SER A 38 -18.91 -36.60 -26.97
CA SER A 38 -17.45 -36.44 -26.94
C SER A 38 -17.09 -35.02 -26.49
N LEU A 39 -16.26 -34.93 -25.45
CA LEU A 39 -15.67 -33.66 -24.98
C LEU A 39 -14.39 -33.30 -25.74
N LEU A 40 -13.98 -34.14 -26.68
CA LEU A 40 -12.76 -33.97 -27.48
C LEU A 40 -13.08 -33.55 -28.92
N THR A 41 -14.28 -33.02 -29.15
CA THR A 41 -14.64 -32.42 -30.44
C THR A 41 -13.80 -31.17 -30.70
N GLU A 42 -13.60 -30.87 -31.98
CA GLU A 42 -12.80 -29.71 -32.42
C GLU A 42 -13.33 -28.39 -31.83
N GLU A 43 -14.66 -28.24 -31.73
CA GLU A 43 -15.30 -27.06 -31.15
C GLU A 43 -14.91 -26.86 -29.68
N ILE A 44 -14.96 -27.93 -28.87
CA ILE A 44 -14.61 -27.87 -27.45
C ILE A 44 -13.11 -27.58 -27.28
N VAL A 45 -12.27 -28.25 -28.07
CA VAL A 45 -10.81 -28.01 -28.07
C VAL A 45 -10.50 -26.55 -28.42
N LYS A 46 -11.16 -26.00 -29.44
CA LYS A 46 -10.97 -24.61 -29.87
C LYS A 46 -11.34 -23.63 -28.75
N VAL A 47 -12.46 -23.83 -28.06
CA VAL A 47 -12.86 -22.99 -26.92
C VAL A 47 -11.80 -23.06 -25.81
N HIS A 48 -11.30 -24.24 -25.47
CA HIS A 48 -10.24 -24.38 -24.45
C HIS A 48 -8.91 -23.73 -24.87
N GLN A 49 -8.57 -23.76 -26.16
CA GLN A 49 -7.40 -23.06 -26.70
C GLN A 49 -7.55 -21.54 -26.61
N GLU A 50 -8.72 -21.00 -26.96
CA GLU A 50 -9.01 -19.57 -26.84
C GLU A 50 -8.96 -19.10 -25.37
N ILE A 51 -9.53 -19.88 -24.44
CA ILE A 51 -9.44 -19.60 -23.00
C ILE A 51 -7.99 -19.62 -22.54
N SER A 52 -7.21 -20.63 -22.93
CA SER A 52 -5.80 -20.74 -22.54
C SER A 52 -4.99 -19.56 -23.06
N ALA A 53 -5.19 -19.18 -24.33
CA ALA A 53 -4.53 -18.02 -24.94
C ALA A 53 -4.90 -16.71 -24.23
N ALA A 54 -6.17 -16.54 -23.84
CA ALA A 54 -6.61 -15.36 -23.08
C ALA A 54 -5.97 -15.31 -21.67
N VAL A 55 -5.83 -16.45 -21.00
CA VAL A 55 -5.15 -16.54 -19.69
C VAL A 55 -3.66 -16.22 -19.82
N GLU A 56 -2.99 -16.70 -20.88
CA GLU A 56 -1.57 -16.43 -21.12
C GLU A 56 -1.26 -14.96 -21.49
N GLN A 57 -2.25 -14.24 -22.01
CA GLN A 57 -2.13 -12.81 -22.32
C GLN A 57 -2.21 -11.90 -21.08
N ILE A 58 -2.59 -12.43 -19.92
CA ILE A 58 -2.66 -11.63 -18.68
C ILE A 58 -1.24 -11.26 -18.25
N ASP A 59 -0.93 -9.97 -18.28
CA ASP A 59 0.29 -9.39 -17.73
C ASP A 59 -0.01 -8.59 -16.45
N PRO A 60 0.29 -9.13 -15.26
CA PRO A 60 0.07 -8.43 -13.99
C PRO A 60 0.85 -7.11 -13.86
N LEU A 61 1.94 -6.92 -14.60
CA LEU A 61 2.72 -5.68 -14.54
C LEU A 61 2.08 -4.54 -15.35
N ALA A 62 1.32 -4.88 -16.40
CA ALA A 62 0.65 -3.92 -17.27
C ALA A 62 -0.82 -3.66 -16.87
N GLU A 63 -1.40 -4.46 -15.97
CA GLU A 63 -2.82 -4.44 -15.61
C GLU A 63 -3.36 -3.04 -15.29
N TYR A 64 -2.60 -2.23 -14.56
CA TYR A 64 -3.03 -0.89 -14.13
C TYR A 64 -2.64 0.24 -15.09
N GLN A 65 -1.90 -0.03 -16.17
CA GLN A 65 -1.37 1.03 -17.04
C GLN A 65 -2.49 1.88 -17.66
N HIS A 66 -3.49 1.24 -18.27
CA HIS A 66 -4.63 1.93 -18.87
C HIS A 66 -5.45 2.71 -17.84
N PHE A 67 -5.63 2.15 -16.64
CA PHE A 67 -6.35 2.80 -15.55
C PHE A 67 -5.60 4.06 -15.07
N ILE A 68 -4.29 3.97 -14.89
CA ILE A 68 -3.46 5.11 -14.51
C ILE A 68 -3.54 6.20 -15.58
N GLU A 69 -3.43 5.85 -16.86
CA GLU A 69 -3.53 6.84 -17.95
C GLU A 69 -4.89 7.54 -18.01
N ALA A 70 -5.98 6.81 -17.79
CA ALA A 70 -7.33 7.35 -17.84
C ALA A 70 -7.72 8.18 -16.60
N TYR A 71 -7.19 7.84 -15.42
CA TYR A 71 -7.66 8.38 -14.14
C TYR A 71 -6.58 9.05 -13.27
N ARG A 72 -5.33 9.18 -13.74
CA ARG A 72 -4.28 9.89 -12.99
C ARG A 72 -4.68 11.35 -12.76
N SER A 73 -4.72 11.74 -11.49
CA SER A 73 -4.85 13.14 -11.08
C SER A 73 -3.54 13.90 -11.34
N GLN A 74 -3.64 15.22 -11.57
CA GLN A 74 -2.46 16.08 -11.62
C GLN A 74 -1.77 16.06 -10.26
N GLU A 75 -0.43 15.95 -10.27
CA GLU A 75 0.38 15.98 -9.06
C GLU A 75 0.15 17.31 -8.33
N THR A 76 -0.26 17.23 -7.07
CA THR A 76 -0.47 18.42 -6.24
C THR A 76 0.90 19.04 -5.92
N PRO A 77 1.12 20.33 -6.21
CA PRO A 77 2.38 20.99 -5.88
C PRO A 77 2.68 20.85 -4.39
N GLU A 78 3.94 20.55 -4.06
CA GLU A 78 4.39 20.46 -2.68
C GLU A 78 4.18 21.83 -2.00
N ALA A 79 3.34 21.88 -0.97
CA ALA A 79 3.03 23.13 -0.29
C ALA A 79 4.25 23.59 0.52
N GLY A 80 4.98 24.57 0.00
CA GLY A 80 6.02 25.26 0.76
C GLY A 80 5.38 26.05 1.90
N VAL A 81 5.62 25.63 3.14
CA VAL A 81 5.19 26.37 4.33
C VAL A 81 6.30 27.35 4.70
N GLU A 82 6.01 28.64 4.64
CA GLU A 82 6.90 29.71 5.09
C GLU A 82 6.32 30.38 6.35
N PHE A 83 7.19 30.96 7.18
CA PHE A 83 6.75 31.75 8.33
C PHE A 83 6.03 33.03 7.88
N ASP A 84 4.84 33.25 8.41
CA ASP A 84 4.05 34.45 8.14
C ASP A 84 4.56 35.65 8.95
N ALA A 85 5.27 36.57 8.29
CA ALA A 85 5.84 37.76 8.92
C ALA A 85 4.77 38.72 9.46
N SER A 86 3.52 38.65 8.99
CA SER A 86 2.42 39.50 9.51
C SER A 86 2.12 39.24 10.99
N LEU A 87 2.46 38.04 11.49
CA LEU A 87 2.33 37.67 12.90
C LEU A 87 3.24 38.49 13.84
N LEU A 88 4.22 39.22 13.29
CA LEU A 88 5.17 40.02 14.08
C LEU A 88 4.87 41.52 14.07
N GLU A 89 3.89 42.00 13.29
CA GLU A 89 3.63 43.43 13.08
C GLU A 89 3.31 44.21 14.37
N GLU A 90 2.70 43.55 15.35
CA GLU A 90 2.34 44.15 16.65
C GLU A 90 3.51 44.13 17.67
N THR A 91 4.60 43.45 17.33
CA THR A 91 5.77 43.27 18.18
C THR A 91 6.95 44.07 17.64
N ASP A 92 7.24 45.20 18.27
CA ASP A 92 8.35 46.08 17.88
C ASP A 92 9.72 45.33 17.87
N ASN A 93 10.27 45.16 16.67
CA ASN A 93 11.63 44.68 16.35
C ASN A 93 11.95 43.18 16.54
N LEU A 94 10.97 42.28 16.41
CA LEU A 94 11.28 40.85 16.34
C LEU A 94 11.66 40.40 14.91
N PRO A 95 12.80 39.71 14.72
CA PRO A 95 13.17 39.15 13.42
C PRO A 95 12.27 37.95 13.07
N ALA A 96 11.77 37.92 11.82
CA ALA A 96 11.08 36.76 11.26
C ALA A 96 12.04 35.58 11.08
N ASN A 97 11.51 34.35 11.17
CA ASN A 97 12.30 33.11 11.06
C ASN A 97 13.39 32.93 12.13
N GLU A 98 13.36 33.69 13.23
CA GLU A 98 14.34 33.59 14.29
C GLU A 98 13.72 33.18 15.63
N ILE A 99 14.40 32.26 16.32
CA ILE A 99 14.02 31.86 17.68
C ILE A 99 14.43 32.95 18.66
N LEU A 100 13.52 33.43 19.51
CA LEU A 100 13.82 34.46 20.50
C LEU A 100 14.58 33.89 21.70
N TRP A 101 15.76 34.42 21.99
CA TRP A 101 16.58 34.04 23.15
C TRP A 101 16.63 35.19 24.17
N ASN A 102 15.99 35.02 25.32
CA ASN A 102 16.03 35.97 26.44
C ASN A 102 15.80 35.26 27.78
N THR A 103 15.80 36.01 28.87
CA THR A 103 15.61 35.46 30.23
C THR A 103 14.28 34.72 30.45
N LEU A 104 13.27 34.96 29.61
CA LEU A 104 11.95 34.30 29.69
C LEU A 104 11.88 33.02 28.86
N THR A 105 12.70 32.90 27.81
CA THR A 105 12.66 31.76 26.87
C THR A 105 13.81 30.79 27.03
N ALA A 106 14.91 31.18 27.70
CA ALA A 106 16.12 30.36 27.78
C ALA A 106 15.87 28.95 28.34
N ASP A 107 15.21 28.84 29.50
CA ASP A 107 14.97 27.55 30.15
C ASP A 107 14.03 26.65 29.34
N SER A 108 13.01 27.22 28.69
CA SER A 108 12.07 26.45 27.88
C SER A 108 12.71 25.98 26.56
N LEU A 109 13.54 26.81 25.93
CA LEU A 109 14.32 26.43 24.75
C LEU A 109 15.33 25.31 25.08
N GLN A 110 16.00 25.41 26.23
CA GLN A 110 16.91 24.36 26.70
C GLN A 110 16.17 23.04 26.98
N ALA A 111 15.00 23.11 27.62
CA ALA A 111 14.15 21.94 27.86
C ALA A 111 13.65 21.32 26.55
N MET A 112 13.22 22.14 25.59
CA MET A 112 12.81 21.67 24.25
C MET A 112 13.97 21.02 23.50
N LEU A 113 15.19 21.58 23.57
CA LEU A 113 16.37 20.97 22.96
C LEU A 113 16.69 19.59 23.58
N SER A 114 16.61 19.46 24.90
CA SER A 114 16.80 18.18 25.58
C SER A 114 15.75 17.16 25.15
N SER A 115 14.47 17.55 25.21
CA SER A 115 13.35 16.68 24.82
C SER A 115 13.44 16.25 23.36
N ALA A 116 13.71 17.18 22.43
CA ALA A 116 13.84 16.89 21.01
C ALA A 116 15.05 15.97 20.73
N THR A 117 16.14 16.11 21.49
CA THR A 117 17.31 15.23 21.37
C THR A 117 16.99 13.81 21.86
N GLU A 118 16.32 13.67 23.00
CA GLU A 118 15.90 12.38 23.53
C GLU A 118 14.90 11.67 22.60
N GLU A 119 13.89 12.40 22.12
CA GLU A 119 12.90 11.89 21.17
C GLU A 119 13.55 11.49 19.84
N LEU A 120 14.52 12.27 19.34
CA LEU A 120 15.27 11.93 18.12
C LEU A 120 16.05 10.62 18.29
N VAL A 121 16.75 10.44 19.41
CA VAL A 121 17.50 9.19 19.68
C VAL A 121 16.57 7.99 19.76
N LEU A 122 15.42 8.12 20.44
CA LEU A 122 14.42 7.06 20.51
C LEU A 122 13.83 6.74 19.13
N THR A 123 13.53 7.77 18.33
CA THR A 123 13.00 7.62 16.96
C THR A 123 14.01 6.89 16.07
N GLN A 124 15.29 7.26 16.15
CA GLN A 124 16.39 6.60 15.42
C GLN A 124 16.56 5.14 15.81
N GLN A 125 16.46 4.82 17.11
CA GLN A 125 16.51 3.44 17.56
C GLN A 125 15.32 2.63 17.02
N ASN A 126 14.10 3.17 17.09
CA ASN A 126 12.90 2.52 16.58
C ASN A 126 13.00 2.29 15.06
N LEU A 127 13.46 3.32 14.33
CA LEU A 127 13.70 3.24 12.89
C LEU A 127 14.64 2.09 12.55
N ARG A 128 15.82 2.01 13.19
CA ARG A 128 16.79 0.92 12.97
C ARG A 128 16.19 -0.46 13.25
N THR A 129 15.44 -0.59 14.34
CA THR A 129 14.77 -1.86 14.67
C THR A 129 13.74 -2.26 13.61
N LYS A 130 12.94 -1.30 13.13
CA LYS A 130 11.91 -1.54 12.11
C LYS A 130 12.51 -1.83 10.73
N GLU A 131 13.60 -1.16 10.37
CA GLU A 131 14.35 -1.41 9.13
C GLU A 131 14.96 -2.82 9.13
N ALA A 132 15.59 -3.24 10.23
CA ALA A 132 16.11 -4.59 10.36
C ALA A 132 15.01 -5.66 10.28
N LEU A 133 13.86 -5.41 10.89
CA LEU A 133 12.70 -6.31 10.79
C LEU A 133 12.16 -6.38 9.36
N ALA A 134 12.18 -5.27 8.60
CA ALA A 134 11.73 -5.24 7.22
C ALA A 134 12.66 -6.05 6.32
N GLU A 135 13.97 -5.93 6.52
CA GLU A 135 14.97 -6.72 5.81
C GLU A 135 14.87 -8.22 6.12
N ASP A 136 14.68 -8.60 7.40
CA ASP A 136 14.45 -9.99 7.79
C ASP A 136 13.17 -10.56 7.16
N LEU A 137 12.08 -9.80 7.16
CA LEU A 137 10.82 -10.26 6.58
C LEU A 137 10.91 -10.36 5.05
N ASP A 138 11.56 -9.41 4.39
CA ASP A 138 11.76 -9.45 2.93
C ASP A 138 12.64 -10.64 2.52
N THR A 139 13.77 -10.87 3.20
CA THR A 139 14.64 -12.02 2.93
C THR A 139 13.92 -13.35 3.17
N LYS A 140 13.08 -13.45 4.21
CA LYS A 140 12.23 -14.62 4.46
C LYS A 140 11.20 -14.84 3.36
N ILE A 141 10.56 -13.78 2.87
CA ILE A 141 9.61 -13.85 1.76
C ILE A 141 10.32 -14.30 0.49
N GLN A 142 11.48 -13.72 0.17
CA GLN A 142 12.26 -14.10 -1.02
C GLN A 142 12.69 -15.57 -0.96
N THR A 143 13.21 -16.02 0.18
CA THR A 143 13.60 -17.43 0.40
C THR A 143 12.40 -18.36 0.22
N SER A 144 11.24 -18.01 0.78
CA SER A 144 10.01 -18.79 0.66
C SER A 144 9.47 -18.83 -0.77
N GLN A 145 9.66 -17.77 -1.55
CA GLN A 145 9.32 -17.74 -2.98
C GLN A 145 10.23 -18.66 -3.79
N GLN A 146 11.54 -18.66 -3.50
CA GLN A 146 12.51 -19.51 -4.19
C GLN A 146 12.33 -20.99 -3.88
N SER A 147 11.86 -21.33 -2.67
CA SER A 147 11.57 -22.70 -2.28
C SER A 147 10.17 -23.19 -2.68
N ALA A 148 9.35 -22.36 -3.34
CA ALA A 148 8.00 -22.74 -3.74
C ALA A 148 8.02 -23.70 -4.94
N GLU A 149 7.26 -24.79 -4.86
CA GLU A 149 7.21 -25.81 -5.93
C GLU A 149 6.29 -25.38 -7.08
N ARG A 150 5.20 -24.66 -6.79
CA ARG A 150 4.25 -24.15 -7.80
C ARG A 150 4.15 -22.65 -7.74
N LYS A 151 4.01 -22.01 -8.90
CA LYS A 151 3.75 -20.56 -9.02
C LYS A 151 2.52 -20.12 -8.23
N SER A 152 1.50 -20.97 -8.11
CA SER A 152 0.27 -20.71 -7.35
C SER A 152 0.51 -20.55 -5.85
N ASP A 153 1.59 -21.09 -5.31
CA ASP A 153 1.86 -21.08 -3.87
C ASP A 153 2.26 -19.66 -3.38
N CYS A 154 2.52 -18.73 -4.30
CA CYS A 154 2.78 -17.33 -3.98
C CYS A 154 1.61 -16.67 -3.21
N VAL A 155 0.39 -17.18 -3.36
CA VAL A 155 -0.81 -16.72 -2.63
C VAL A 155 -0.65 -16.86 -1.12
N LEU A 156 0.10 -17.87 -0.66
CA LEU A 156 0.34 -18.11 0.77
C LEU A 156 1.21 -17.03 1.42
N LEU A 157 1.96 -16.30 0.60
CA LEU A 157 2.86 -15.23 1.05
C LEU A 157 2.18 -13.86 1.10
N LEU A 158 0.93 -13.74 0.66
CA LEU A 158 0.22 -12.46 0.60
C LEU A 158 0.13 -11.78 1.98
N SER A 159 -0.16 -12.54 3.04
CA SER A 159 -0.22 -12.00 4.40
C SER A 159 1.15 -11.45 4.85
N GLN A 160 2.25 -12.13 4.54
CA GLN A 160 3.59 -11.65 4.87
C GLN A 160 3.97 -10.41 4.06
N LYS A 161 3.65 -10.39 2.76
CA LYS A 161 3.84 -9.21 1.90
C LYS A 161 3.06 -8.01 2.39
N LEU A 162 1.84 -8.20 2.88
CA LEU A 162 1.05 -7.14 3.50
C LEU A 162 1.72 -6.59 4.76
N SER A 163 2.17 -7.47 5.67
CA SER A 163 2.90 -7.04 6.86
C SER A 163 4.20 -6.31 6.52
N LEU A 164 4.89 -6.69 5.45
CA LEU A 164 6.07 -5.98 4.96
C LEU A 164 5.71 -4.57 4.46
N LEU A 165 4.61 -4.42 3.73
CA LEU A 165 4.10 -3.10 3.28
C LEU A 165 3.73 -2.19 4.47
N GLU A 166 3.04 -2.73 5.47
CA GLU A 166 2.72 -1.99 6.70
C GLU A 166 3.98 -1.54 7.44
N LEU A 167 4.99 -2.40 7.47
CA LEU A 167 6.26 -2.10 8.10
C LEU A 167 7.04 -1.02 7.32
N HIS A 168 7.05 -1.06 5.99
CA HIS A 168 7.63 0.00 5.17
C HIS A 168 6.93 1.35 5.38
N HIS A 169 5.60 1.35 5.50
CA HIS A 169 4.86 2.57 5.81
C HIS A 169 5.25 3.12 7.20
N ALA A 170 5.36 2.26 8.22
CA ALA A 170 5.82 2.66 9.54
C ALA A 170 7.26 3.23 9.51
N VAL A 171 8.17 2.60 8.77
CA VAL A 171 9.54 3.10 8.54
C VAL A 171 9.52 4.49 7.90
N GLN A 172 8.70 4.69 6.86
CA GLN A 172 8.62 5.98 6.18
C GLN A 172 8.07 7.09 7.10
N SER A 173 7.08 6.77 7.93
CA SER A 173 6.56 7.70 8.95
C SER A 173 7.63 8.07 9.98
N LEU A 174 8.40 7.09 10.46
CA LEU A 174 9.52 7.32 11.38
C LEU A 174 10.61 8.18 10.75
N ARG A 175 10.97 7.95 9.47
CA ARG A 175 11.93 8.81 8.74
C ARG A 175 11.45 10.24 8.63
N GLY A 176 10.15 10.45 8.36
CA GLY A 176 9.55 11.79 8.37
C GLY A 176 9.64 12.46 9.74
N SER A 177 9.38 11.72 10.82
CA SER A 177 9.52 12.23 12.18
C SER A 177 10.98 12.54 12.53
N GLU A 178 11.91 11.68 12.16
CA GLU A 178 13.35 11.88 12.35
C GLU A 178 13.82 13.16 11.64
N ALA A 179 13.46 13.35 10.37
CA ALA A 179 13.85 14.53 9.60
C ALA A 179 13.31 15.83 10.25
N ARG A 180 12.07 15.81 10.74
CA ARG A 180 11.45 16.92 11.47
C ARG A 180 12.19 17.23 12.76
N LEU A 181 12.43 16.22 13.61
CA LEU A 181 13.13 16.38 14.90
C LEU A 181 14.58 16.80 14.70
N ALA A 182 15.28 16.25 13.71
CA ALA A 182 16.65 16.64 13.37
C ALA A 182 16.72 18.11 12.91
N SER A 183 15.77 18.56 12.10
CA SER A 183 15.68 19.96 11.65
C SER A 183 15.39 20.89 12.83
N GLN A 184 14.45 20.53 13.70
CA GLN A 184 14.14 21.31 14.92
C GLN A 184 15.35 21.40 15.85
N LYS A 185 16.04 20.27 16.08
CA LYS A 185 17.26 20.22 16.89
C LYS A 185 18.36 21.11 16.29
N ALA A 186 18.57 21.07 14.97
CA ALA A 186 19.58 21.89 14.31
C ALA A 186 19.31 23.40 14.48
N LEU A 187 18.06 23.84 14.37
CA LEU A 187 17.67 25.23 14.60
C LEU A 187 17.91 25.66 16.05
N LEU A 188 17.53 24.81 17.01
CA LEU A 188 17.76 25.07 18.43
C LEU A 188 19.26 25.10 18.75
N ASP A 189 20.04 24.12 18.32
CA ASP A 189 21.50 24.06 18.51
C ASP A 189 22.19 25.30 17.95
N ALA A 190 21.82 25.74 16.73
CA ALA A 190 22.36 26.96 16.12
C ALA A 190 22.06 28.20 16.97
N LYS A 191 20.83 28.31 17.50
CA LYS A 191 20.47 29.43 18.38
C LYS A 191 21.23 29.37 19.71
N MET A 192 21.34 28.20 20.32
CA MET A 192 22.07 28.01 21.58
C MET A 192 23.57 28.32 21.41
N ALA A 193 24.18 27.91 20.29
CA ALA A 193 25.57 28.19 20.00
C ALA A 193 25.84 29.69 19.81
N ALA A 194 24.94 30.41 19.11
CA ALA A 194 25.03 31.87 18.99
C ALA A 194 24.84 32.58 20.34
N ALA A 195 23.96 32.04 21.20
CA ALA A 195 23.71 32.55 22.54
C ALA A 195 24.82 32.26 23.55
N ALA A 196 25.64 31.22 23.35
CA ALA A 196 26.73 30.86 24.27
C ALA A 196 27.79 31.98 24.44
N ALA A 197 27.81 32.98 23.56
CA ALA A 197 28.72 34.13 23.62
C ALA A 197 28.35 35.17 24.70
N SER A 198 27.11 35.18 25.22
CA SER A 198 26.65 36.16 26.23
C SER A 198 25.45 35.63 27.03
N PRO A 199 25.31 35.92 28.34
CA PRO A 199 24.10 35.56 29.10
C PRO A 199 22.82 36.08 28.42
N PRO A 200 21.68 35.38 28.59
CA PRO A 200 20.43 35.75 27.96
C PRO A 200 20.05 37.20 28.28
N PRO A 201 19.75 38.03 27.27
CA PRO A 201 19.42 39.42 27.49
C PRO A 201 18.13 39.54 28.34
N PRO A 202 18.05 40.54 29.25
CA PRO A 202 16.82 40.79 29.99
C PRO A 202 15.70 41.18 29.00
N SER A 203 14.50 40.67 29.23
CA SER A 203 13.33 41.07 28.43
C SER A 203 13.03 42.56 28.61
N PRO A 204 12.71 43.32 27.54
CA PRO A 204 12.30 44.71 27.67
C PRO A 204 11.04 44.81 28.56
N PRO A 205 10.92 45.86 29.40
CA PRO A 205 9.75 46.03 30.24
C PRO A 205 8.49 46.17 29.38
N PRO A 206 7.32 45.66 29.82
CA PRO A 206 6.08 45.87 29.10
C PRO A 206 5.87 47.38 28.94
N HIS A 207 5.60 47.82 27.71
CA HIS A 207 5.24 49.21 27.46
C HIS A 207 3.96 49.51 28.25
N CYS A 208 4.09 50.15 29.42
CA CYS A 208 2.97 50.81 30.06
C CYS A 208 2.48 51.87 29.06
N HIS A 209 1.32 51.64 28.45
CA HIS A 209 0.57 52.70 27.78
C HIS A 209 0.53 53.89 28.73
N THR A 210 1.34 54.89 28.42
CA THR A 210 1.55 56.02 29.33
C THR A 210 0.28 56.84 29.31
N ARG A 211 -0.52 56.66 30.36
CA ARG A 211 -1.36 57.64 31.04
C ARG A 211 -1.70 58.87 30.20
N MET A 212 -2.94 58.96 29.71
CA MET A 212 -3.51 60.23 29.28
C MET A 212 -3.32 61.26 30.41
N THR A 213 -2.54 62.30 30.11
CA THR A 213 -2.40 63.51 30.91
C THR A 213 -3.78 64.15 31.11
N PRO A 214 -4.20 64.50 32.35
CA PRO A 214 -5.41 65.29 32.52
C PRO A 214 -5.16 66.71 32.04
N ALA A 215 -6.12 67.25 31.27
CA ALA A 215 -6.11 68.62 30.78
C ALA A 215 -6.06 69.63 31.96
N PRO A 216 -5.35 70.76 31.82
CA PRO A 216 -5.33 71.78 32.85
C PRO A 216 -6.67 72.53 32.91
N SER A 217 -7.26 72.64 34.10
CA SER A 217 -8.37 73.54 34.39
C SER A 217 -7.99 74.98 34.07
N ALA A 218 -8.79 75.64 33.23
CA ALA A 218 -8.74 77.08 33.03
C ALA A 218 -9.63 77.80 34.06
N PRO A 219 -9.16 78.89 34.73
CA PRO A 219 -10.01 79.87 35.39
C PRO A 219 -10.45 80.94 34.37
N PRO A 220 -11.59 81.65 34.53
CA PRO A 220 -11.94 82.45 35.71
C PRO A 220 -13.32 82.19 36.34
#